data_AF-K1YDZ9-F1
#
_entry.id   AF-K1YDZ9-F1
#
_cell.length_a   1.000
_cell.length_b   1.000
_cell.length_c   1.000
_cell.angle_alpha   90.00
_cell.angle_beta   90.00
_cell.angle_gamma   90.00
#
_symmetry.space_group_name_H-M   'P 1'
#
loop_
_entity.id
_entity.type
_entity.pdbx_description
1 polymer ?
#
loop_
_entity_poly.entity_id
_entity_poly.type
_entity_poly.pdbx_seq_one_letter_code
_entity_poly.pdbx_strand_id
1 'polypeptide(L)'
;MLENSLLSCMHRMKPVPKEAVDRAYHCLERVGLADKADRLPGNLSGGEQQRVAIARALVKSSKVIFADEPTGSLDKATGEQIMELLAGLHQDGMSLVMVTHEPEYAKLSERTVVIEDGMTKR
;
A
#
# COMPACT_ATOMS: atom_id res chain seq x y z
N MET A 1 -3.31 -17.47 20.79
CA MET A 1 -4.04 -18.50 21.58
C MET A 1 -5.10 -17.85 22.47
N LEU A 2 -4.76 -16.91 23.36
CA LEU A 2 -5.72 -16.19 24.20
C LEU A 2 -6.81 -15.44 23.42
N GLU A 3 -6.46 -14.77 22.31
CA GLU A 3 -7.44 -14.10 21.41
C GLU A 3 -8.48 -15.06 20.82
N ASN A 4 -8.06 -16.26 20.38
CA ASN A 4 -8.99 -17.28 19.85
C ASN A 4 -9.88 -17.88 20.94
N SER A 5 -9.42 -17.90 22.20
CA SER A 5 -10.22 -18.33 23.34
C SER A 5 -11.27 -17.28 23.74
N LEU A 6 -10.97 -16.00 23.53
CA LEU A 6 -11.84 -14.87 23.88
C LEU A 6 -12.85 -14.53 22.76
N LEU A 7 -12.69 -15.09 21.56
CA LEU A 7 -13.63 -14.96 20.43
C LEU A 7 -15.07 -15.34 20.83
N SER A 8 -15.23 -16.36 21.68
CA SER A 8 -16.52 -16.78 22.27
C SER A 8 -17.15 -15.74 23.20
N CYS A 9 -16.34 -14.82 23.75
CA CYS A 9 -16.76 -13.74 24.65
C CYS A 9 -17.05 -12.43 23.88
N MET A 10 -16.63 -12.33 22.61
CA MET A 10 -16.89 -11.17 21.77
C MET A 10 -18.37 -11.12 21.40
N HIS A 11 -19.12 -10.21 22.03
CA HIS A 11 -20.58 -10.12 21.87
C HIS A 11 -21.05 -9.65 20.49
N ARG A 12 -20.17 -9.08 19.65
CA ARG A 12 -20.49 -8.67 18.26
C ARG A 12 -19.24 -8.68 17.36
N MET A 13 -19.16 -9.62 16.43
CA MET A 13 -18.50 -9.39 15.14
C MET A 13 -19.57 -8.89 14.18
N LYS A 14 -19.50 -7.61 13.78
CA LYS A 14 -20.36 -7.11 12.71
C LYS A 14 -19.82 -7.66 11.37
N PRO A 15 -20.66 -8.28 10.54
CA PRO A 15 -20.26 -8.66 9.19
C PRO A 15 -19.75 -7.42 8.43
N VAL A 16 -18.71 -7.61 7.62
CA VAL A 16 -18.25 -6.56 6.71
C VAL A 16 -19.36 -6.32 5.68
N PRO A 17 -19.82 -5.06 5.47
CA PRO A 17 -20.84 -4.78 4.46
C PRO A 17 -20.39 -5.22 3.07
N LYS A 18 -21.30 -5.76 2.26
CA LYS A 18 -21.00 -6.22 0.90
C LYS A 18 -20.29 -5.15 0.06
N GLU A 19 -20.73 -3.89 0.15
CA GLU A 19 -20.10 -2.77 -0.55
C GLU A 19 -18.62 -2.57 -0.19
N ALA A 20 -18.24 -2.82 1.07
CA ALA A 20 -16.84 -2.72 1.50
C ALA A 20 -16.01 -3.88 0.94
N VAL A 21 -16.60 -5.06 0.82
CA VAL A 21 -15.98 -6.22 0.16
C VAL A 21 -15.80 -5.93 -1.33
N ASP A 22 -16.83 -5.45 -2.02
CA ASP A 22 -16.78 -5.12 -3.45
C ASP A 22 -15.71 -4.04 -3.73
N ARG A 23 -15.62 -3.00 -2.88
CA ARG A 23 -14.52 -2.01 -2.96
C ARG A 23 -13.14 -2.62 -2.73
N ALA A 24 -13.02 -3.56 -1.81
CA ALA A 24 -11.76 -4.25 -1.55
C ALA A 24 -11.31 -5.07 -2.77
N TYR A 25 -12.21 -5.81 -3.40
CA TYR A 25 -11.92 -6.53 -4.65
C TYR A 25 -11.47 -5.58 -5.75
N HIS A 26 -12.19 -4.48 -5.97
CA HIS A 26 -11.80 -3.49 -6.97
C HIS A 26 -10.40 -2.88 -6.68
N CYS A 27 -10.07 -2.64 -5.41
CA CYS A 27 -8.74 -2.16 -5.04
C CYS A 27 -7.66 -3.23 -5.26
N LEU A 28 -7.97 -4.51 -5.03
CA LEU A 28 -7.06 -5.63 -5.33
C LEU A 28 -6.83 -5.79 -6.83
N GLU A 29 -7.87 -5.60 -7.66
CA GLU A 29 -7.73 -5.56 -9.13
C GLU A 29 -6.78 -4.45 -9.58
N ARG A 30 -6.94 -3.23 -9.05
CA ARG A 30 -6.07 -2.09 -9.39
C ARG A 30 -4.60 -2.33 -9.06
N VAL A 31 -4.30 -3.15 -8.05
CA VAL A 31 -2.92 -3.51 -7.70
C VAL A 31 -2.49 -4.86 -8.29
N GLY A 32 -3.31 -5.52 -9.12
CA GLY A 32 -2.97 -6.79 -9.78
C GLY A 32 -2.94 -8.00 -8.85
N LEU A 33 -3.80 -8.04 -7.82
CA LEU A 33 -3.88 -9.13 -6.83
C LEU A 33 -5.28 -9.76 -6.71
N ALA A 34 -6.18 -9.54 -7.67
CA ALA A 34 -7.54 -10.05 -7.62
C ALA A 34 -7.59 -11.59 -7.54
N ASP A 35 -6.70 -12.29 -8.25
CA ASP A 35 -6.54 -13.75 -8.25
C ASP A 35 -6.02 -14.32 -6.92
N LYS A 36 -5.56 -13.44 -6.02
CA LYS A 36 -4.95 -13.78 -4.73
C LYS A 36 -5.77 -13.27 -3.54
N ALA A 37 -6.99 -12.80 -3.76
CA ALA A 37 -7.83 -12.22 -2.72
C ALA A 37 -8.03 -13.13 -1.49
N ASP A 38 -8.08 -14.45 -1.72
CA ASP A 38 -8.28 -15.45 -0.66
C ASP A 38 -6.98 -15.91 0.02
N ARG A 39 -5.81 -15.39 -0.40
CA ARG A 39 -4.53 -15.77 0.21
C ARG A 39 -4.34 -15.07 1.55
N LEU A 40 -3.86 -15.85 2.53
CA LEU A 40 -3.47 -15.32 3.82
C LEU A 40 -2.19 -14.46 3.70
N PRO A 41 -2.03 -13.39 4.51
CA PRO A 41 -0.88 -12.51 4.44
C PRO A 41 0.49 -13.20 4.51
N GLY A 42 0.60 -14.28 5.29
CA GLY A 42 1.84 -15.07 5.42
C GLY A 42 2.24 -15.85 4.16
N ASN A 43 1.34 -15.96 3.18
CA ASN A 43 1.56 -16.69 1.92
C ASN A 43 1.80 -15.74 0.73
N LEU A 44 2.06 -14.46 1.01
CA LEU A 44 2.34 -13.43 0.01
C LEU A 44 3.84 -13.11 -0.02
N SER A 45 4.40 -12.89 -1.22
CA SER A 45 5.75 -12.35 -1.37
C SER A 45 5.84 -10.92 -0.81
N GLY A 46 7.05 -10.41 -0.56
CA GLY A 46 7.24 -9.04 -0.08
C GLY A 46 6.54 -7.99 -0.96
N GLY A 47 6.68 -8.11 -2.28
CA GLY A 47 6.02 -7.21 -3.23
C GLY A 47 4.49 -7.35 -3.25
N GLU A 48 3.97 -8.56 -3.06
CA GLU A 48 2.53 -8.78 -2.90
C GLU A 48 2.00 -8.17 -1.60
N GLN A 49 2.71 -8.31 -0.48
CA GLN A 49 2.36 -7.65 0.78
C GLN A 49 2.33 -6.13 0.62
N GLN A 50 3.29 -5.56 -0.12
CA GLN A 50 3.34 -4.13 -0.40
C GLN A 50 2.15 -3.67 -1.25
N ARG A 51 1.81 -4.42 -2.31
CA ARG A 51 0.60 -4.18 -3.12
C ARG A 51 -0.68 -4.25 -2.29
N VAL A 52 -0.79 -5.20 -1.35
CA VAL A 52 -1.92 -5.25 -0.40
C VAL A 52 -1.96 -4.01 0.51
N ALA A 53 -0.81 -3.53 0.97
CA ALA A 53 -0.74 -2.29 1.77
C ALA A 53 -1.25 -1.08 0.98
N ILE A 54 -0.89 -0.98 -0.31
CA ILE A 54 -1.40 0.05 -1.23
C ILE A 54 -2.92 -0.12 -1.41
N ALA A 55 -3.41 -1.32 -1.74
CA ALA A 55 -4.84 -1.58 -1.89
C ALA A 55 -5.63 -1.18 -0.63
N ARG A 56 -5.10 -1.47 0.57
CA ARG A 56 -5.72 -1.07 1.84
C ARG A 56 -5.83 0.45 2.00
N ALA A 57 -4.87 1.21 1.50
CA ALA A 57 -4.96 2.68 1.48
C ALA A 57 -6.04 3.19 0.50
N LEU A 58 -6.23 2.48 -0.62
CA LEU A 58 -7.23 2.81 -1.65
C LEU A 58 -8.67 2.54 -1.21
N VAL A 59 -8.92 1.45 -0.44
CA VAL A 59 -10.27 1.06 0.01
C VAL A 59 -10.99 2.19 0.77
N LYS A 60 -10.23 3.07 1.44
CA LYS A 60 -10.76 4.21 2.19
C LYS A 60 -11.08 5.44 1.33
N SER A 61 -10.97 5.35 0.00
CA SER A 61 -11.15 6.50 -0.91
C SER A 61 -10.24 7.68 -0.56
N SER A 62 -9.00 7.37 -0.16
CA SER A 62 -7.99 8.35 0.22
C SER A 62 -7.61 9.22 -0.97
N LYS A 63 -7.39 10.52 -0.77
CA LYS A 63 -6.89 11.43 -1.82
C LYS A 63 -5.36 11.51 -1.88
N VAL A 64 -4.70 11.10 -0.79
CA VAL A 64 -3.25 11.18 -0.61
C VAL A 64 -2.73 9.83 -0.12
N ILE A 65 -1.60 9.39 -0.68
CA ILE A 65 -0.82 8.24 -0.21
C ILE A 65 0.49 8.75 0.39
N PHE A 66 0.78 8.34 1.62
CA PHE A 66 2.10 8.47 2.23
C PHE A 66 2.82 7.13 2.11
N ALA A 67 3.87 7.09 1.32
CA ALA A 67 4.68 5.91 1.04
C ALA A 67 6.04 6.07 1.71
N ASP A 68 6.18 5.51 2.92
CA ASP A 68 7.44 5.50 3.66
C ASP A 68 8.30 4.32 3.22
N GLU A 69 9.38 4.60 2.49
CA GLU A 69 10.28 3.62 1.85
C GLU A 69 9.55 2.43 1.19
N PRO A 70 8.71 2.68 0.18
CA PRO A 70 7.79 1.66 -0.34
C PRO A 70 8.48 0.46 -1.02
N THR A 71 9.78 0.58 -1.29
CA THR A 71 10.61 -0.42 -1.98
C THR A 71 11.72 -0.99 -1.11
N GLY A 72 11.91 -0.51 0.13
CA GLY A 72 13.14 -0.74 0.90
C GLY A 72 13.47 -2.20 1.24
N SER A 73 12.47 -3.09 1.23
CA SER A 73 12.63 -4.53 1.48
C SER A 73 12.50 -5.41 0.24
N LEU A 74 12.41 -4.80 -0.96
CA LEU A 74 12.14 -5.48 -2.21
C LEU A 74 13.39 -5.58 -3.08
N ASP A 75 13.47 -6.59 -3.92
CA ASP A 75 14.45 -6.62 -5.00
C ASP A 75 14.14 -5.51 -6.02
N LYS A 76 15.14 -5.15 -6.84
CA LYS A 76 15.04 -4.05 -7.79
C LYS A 76 13.85 -4.18 -8.76
N ALA A 77 13.65 -5.36 -9.34
CA ALA A 77 12.58 -5.56 -10.32
C ALA A 77 11.19 -5.44 -9.68
N THR A 78 11.02 -5.99 -8.47
CA THR A 78 9.79 -5.84 -7.70
C THR A 78 9.58 -4.38 -7.26
N GLY A 79 10.65 -3.67 -6.89
CA GLY A 79 10.62 -2.24 -6.55
C GLY A 79 10.14 -1.38 -7.72
N GLU A 80 10.66 -1.60 -8.92
CA GLU A 80 10.23 -0.93 -10.15
C GLU A 80 8.73 -1.13 -10.42
N GLN A 81 8.21 -2.35 -10.25
CA GLN A 81 6.77 -2.61 -10.37
C GLN A 81 5.91 -1.84 -9.36
N ILE A 82 6.39 -1.68 -8.11
CA ILE A 82 5.70 -0.88 -7.10
C ILE A 82 5.71 0.60 -7.49
N MET A 83 6.83 1.10 -8.01
CA MET A 83 6.94 2.49 -8.47
C MET A 83 6.04 2.78 -9.67
N GLU A 84 5.96 1.86 -10.64
CA GLU A 84 5.03 1.95 -11.77
C GLU A 84 3.57 1.99 -11.29
N LEU A 85 3.20 1.13 -10.33
CA LEU A 85 1.88 1.14 -9.73
C LEU A 85 1.56 2.48 -9.06
N LEU A 86 2.48 3.00 -8.24
CA LEU A 86 2.31 4.30 -7.56
C LEU A 86 2.21 5.45 -8.57
N ALA A 87 2.98 5.42 -9.66
CA ALA A 87 2.89 6.39 -10.75
C ALA A 87 1.52 6.34 -11.46
N GLY A 88 0.98 5.14 -11.73
CA GLY A 88 -0.36 4.98 -12.29
C GLY A 88 -1.45 5.55 -11.37
N LEU A 89 -1.35 5.29 -10.06
CA LEU A 89 -2.28 5.87 -9.07
C LEU A 89 -2.22 7.41 -9.04
N HIS A 90 -1.03 7.97 -9.19
CA HIS A 90 -0.85 9.42 -9.29
C HIS A 90 -1.50 9.99 -10.55
N GLN A 91 -1.33 9.34 -11.69
CA GLN A 91 -1.98 9.72 -12.96
C GLN A 91 -3.51 9.68 -12.86
N ASP A 92 -4.07 8.77 -12.05
CA ASP A 92 -5.50 8.71 -11.74
C ASP A 92 -5.99 9.84 -10.80
N GLY A 93 -5.14 10.81 -10.47
CA GLY A 93 -5.48 12.01 -9.69
C GLY A 93 -5.17 11.92 -8.20
N MET A 94 -4.45 10.90 -7.75
CA MET A 94 -4.00 10.79 -6.36
C MET A 94 -2.76 11.64 -6.11
N SER A 95 -2.67 12.26 -4.93
CA SER A 95 -1.42 12.88 -4.48
C SER A 95 -0.54 11.83 -3.79
N LEU A 96 0.74 11.79 -4.14
CA LEU A 96 1.71 10.88 -3.55
C LEU A 96 2.79 11.67 -2.80
N VAL A 97 3.05 11.29 -1.55
CA VAL A 97 4.21 11.73 -0.78
C VAL A 97 5.03 10.50 -0.47
N MET A 98 6.26 10.45 -0.98
CA MET A 98 7.13 9.31 -0.83
C MET A 98 8.42 9.70 -0.13
N VAL A 99 8.82 8.88 0.85
CA VAL A 99 10.16 8.92 1.45
C VAL A 99 10.98 7.81 0.81
N THR A 100 12.16 8.13 0.32
CA THR A 100 13.08 7.16 -0.27
C THR A 100 14.52 7.64 -0.12
N HIS A 101 15.45 6.70 0.00
CA HIS A 101 16.88 6.96 -0.10
C HIS A 101 17.42 6.70 -1.53
N GLU A 102 16.57 6.27 -2.47
CA GLU A 102 16.93 5.95 -3.84
C GLU A 102 16.77 7.18 -4.76
N PRO A 103 17.87 7.77 -5.29
CA PRO A 103 17.77 8.98 -6.10
C PRO A 103 17.01 8.79 -7.41
N GLU A 104 17.00 7.56 -7.96
CA GLU A 104 16.25 7.23 -9.18
C GLU A 104 14.75 7.39 -8.98
N TYR A 105 14.22 6.94 -7.82
CA TYR A 105 12.81 7.10 -7.49
C TYR A 105 12.45 8.53 -7.10
N ALA A 106 13.34 9.25 -6.42
CA ALA A 106 13.13 10.67 -6.12
C ALA A 106 12.94 11.50 -7.40
N LYS A 107 13.68 11.20 -8.48
CA LYS A 107 13.58 11.91 -9.77
C LYS A 107 12.25 11.72 -10.50
N LEU A 108 11.47 10.71 -10.13
CA LEU A 108 10.12 10.51 -10.69
C LEU A 108 9.09 11.48 -10.11
N SER A 109 9.42 12.16 -9.00
CA SER A 109 8.53 13.12 -8.36
C SER A 109 8.54 14.49 -9.06
N GLU A 110 7.39 15.16 -9.08
CA GLU A 110 7.29 16.56 -9.55
C GLU A 110 8.07 17.53 -8.65
N ARG A 111 8.23 17.17 -7.38
CA ARG A 111 8.95 17.95 -6.38
C ARG A 111 9.70 17.02 -5.42
N THR A 112 11.00 17.29 -5.27
CA THR A 112 11.85 16.63 -4.28
C THR A 112 12.19 17.60 -3.14
N VAL A 113 12.20 17.09 -1.91
CA VAL A 113 12.70 17.81 -0.73
C VAL A 113 13.78 16.93 -0.09
N VAL A 114 14.96 17.50 0.16
CA VAL A 114 16.05 16.80 0.85
C VAL A 114 16.02 17.19 2.32
N ILE A 115 16.06 16.20 3.21
CA ILE A 115 16.17 16.40 4.65
C ILE A 115 17.55 15.93 5.09
N GLU A 116 18.27 16.79 5.80
CA GLU A 116 19.61 16.52 6.36
C GLU A 116 19.69 17.16 7.74
N ASP A 117 20.14 16.41 8.75
CA ASP A 117 20.23 16.85 10.15
C ASP A 117 18.93 17.48 10.71
N GLY A 118 17.78 16.91 10.31
CA GLY A 118 16.46 17.40 10.74
C GLY A 118 16.02 18.71 10.08
N MET A 119 16.76 19.21 9.07
CA MET A 119 16.44 20.42 8.33
C MET A 119 16.16 20.11 6.86
N THR A 120 15.21 20.82 6.26
CA THR A 120 14.96 20.75 4.82
C THR A 120 15.99 21.62 4.09
N LYS A 121 16.78 21.03 3.19
CA LYS A 121 17.58 21.79 2.23
C LYS A 121 16.65 22.30 1.11
N ARG A 122 16.76 23.60 0.82
CA ARG A 122 16.05 24.23 -0.31
C ARG A 122 16.72 23.89 -1.63
#